data_AF-A0A9W7LAL5-F1
#
_entry.id   AF-A0A9W7LAL5-F1
#
_cell.length_a   1.000
_cell.length_b   1.000
_cell.length_c   1.000
_cell.angle_alpha   90.00
_cell.angle_beta   90.00
_cell.angle_gamma   90.00
#
_symmetry.space_group_name_H-M   'P 1'
#
loop_
_entity.id
_entity.type
_entity.pdbx_description
1 polymer ?
#
loop_
_entity_poly.entity_id
_entity_poly.type
_entity_poly.pdbx_seq_one_letter_code
_entity_poly.pdbx_strand_id
1 'polypeptide(L)'
;MPGTIAAWYEEYGGDVHRVGKPYCGMMSCLGLSDVDLKNTWMVGDSIYTDLGFASSAGIKGVWCWGDGIHADDIREGKMGIEYGNGVVVEGFKDIEFNDRD
;
A
#
# COMPACT_ATOMS: atom_id res chain seq x y z
N MET A 1 -7.38 -14.00 5.68
CA MET A 1 -6.94 -12.70 5.15
C MET A 1 -6.97 -11.69 6.31
N PRO A 2 -6.05 -10.73 6.40
CA PRO A 2 -6.18 -9.66 7.39
C PRO A 2 -7.55 -8.99 7.30
N GLY A 3 -8.17 -8.67 8.44
CA GLY A 3 -9.47 -7.99 8.47
C GLY A 3 -10.71 -8.89 8.37
N THR A 4 -10.59 -10.22 8.38
CA THR A 4 -11.76 -11.14 8.32
C THR A 4 -12.73 -10.94 9.49
N ILE A 5 -12.24 -10.75 10.72
CA ILE A 5 -13.10 -10.52 11.89
C ILE A 5 -13.87 -9.19 11.76
N ALA A 6 -13.19 -8.15 11.28
CA ALA A 6 -13.80 -6.84 11.05
C ALA A 6 -14.90 -6.90 9.98
N ALA A 7 -14.65 -7.63 8.89
CA ALA A 7 -15.66 -7.83 7.83
C ALA A 7 -16.89 -8.59 8.35
N TRP A 8 -16.67 -9.65 9.16
CA TRP A 8 -17.76 -10.37 9.81
C TRP A 8 -18.55 -9.44 10.74
N TYR A 9 -17.87 -8.59 11.52
CA TYR A 9 -18.58 -7.68 12.43
C TYR A 9 -19.42 -6.62 11.69
N GLU A 10 -18.92 -6.05 10.57
CA GLU A 10 -19.67 -5.15 9.69
C GLU A 10 -20.91 -5.83 9.10
N GLU A 11 -20.79 -7.09 8.65
CA GLU A 11 -21.90 -7.86 8.08
C GLU A 11 -23.08 -8.01 9.05
N TYR A 12 -22.79 -8.06 10.36
CA TYR A 12 -23.79 -8.16 11.42
C TYR A 12 -24.22 -6.79 11.98
N GLY A 13 -23.90 -5.70 11.27
CA GLY A 13 -24.31 -4.34 11.63
C GLY A 13 -23.42 -3.67 12.69
N GLY A 14 -22.25 -4.24 12.98
CA GLY A 14 -21.25 -3.63 13.84
C GLY A 14 -20.56 -2.45 13.18
N ASP A 15 -20.26 -1.41 13.97
CA ASP A 15 -19.48 -0.27 13.51
C ASP A 15 -17.98 -0.60 13.55
N VAL A 16 -17.28 -0.41 12.42
CA VAL A 16 -15.87 -0.76 12.26
C VAL A 16 -15.10 0.42 11.71
N HIS A 17 -14.06 0.80 12.45
CA HIS A 17 -13.07 1.76 12.01
C HIS A 17 -11.81 1.03 11.56
N ARG A 18 -11.54 1.06 10.26
CA ARG A 18 -10.36 0.40 9.67
C ARG A 18 -9.18 1.35 9.63
N VAL A 19 -8.16 1.04 10.41
CA VAL A 19 -6.97 1.90 10.58
C VAL A 19 -5.80 1.44 9.72
N GLY A 20 -5.58 0.14 9.50
CA GLY A 20 -4.43 -0.34 8.72
C GLY A 20 -4.56 -0.12 7.22
N LYS A 21 -3.47 -0.34 6.47
CA LYS A 21 -3.50 -0.44 5.00
C LYS A 21 -4.51 -1.51 4.53
N PRO A 22 -5.26 -1.31 3.44
CA PRO A 22 -5.18 -0.19 2.48
C PRO A 22 -6.00 1.06 2.87
N TYR A 23 -6.50 1.15 4.10
CA TYR A 23 -7.41 2.22 4.52
C TYR A 23 -6.66 3.48 4.97
N CYS A 24 -7.27 4.65 4.72
CA CYS A 24 -6.69 5.95 5.05
C CYS A 24 -6.64 6.27 6.56
N GLY A 25 -7.36 5.52 7.40
CA GLY A 25 -7.40 5.75 8.86
C GLY A 25 -6.02 5.74 9.52
N MET A 26 -5.05 5.06 8.90
CA MET A 26 -3.66 5.01 9.35
C MET A 26 -3.04 6.40 9.50
N MET A 27 -3.32 7.31 8.56
CA MET A 27 -2.72 8.64 8.53
C MET A 27 -3.07 9.44 9.77
N SER A 28 -4.34 9.38 10.19
CA SER A 28 -4.81 10.03 11.41
C SER A 28 -4.16 9.44 12.67
N CYS A 29 -4.02 8.11 12.73
CA CYS A 29 -3.39 7.45 13.89
C CYS A 29 -1.88 7.70 14.00
N LEU A 30 -1.20 7.89 12.87
CA LEU A 30 0.23 8.20 12.82
C LEU A 30 0.53 9.71 12.93
N GLY A 31 -0.49 10.56 13.03
CA GLY A 31 -0.31 12.02 13.06
C GLY A 31 0.19 12.60 11.74
N LEU A 32 -0.10 11.94 10.62
CA LEU A 32 0.33 12.32 9.28
C LEU A 32 -0.75 13.10 8.51
N SER A 33 -1.78 13.58 9.19
CA SER A 33 -2.91 14.28 8.56
C SER A 33 -2.51 15.55 7.81
N ASP A 34 -1.40 16.18 8.18
CA ASP A 34 -0.91 17.43 7.59
C ASP A 34 0.19 17.21 6.52
N VAL A 35 0.49 15.94 6.17
CA VAL A 35 1.50 15.63 5.15
C VAL A 35 1.00 16.02 3.76
N ASP A 36 1.85 16.68 2.97
CA ASP A 36 1.57 16.96 1.57
C ASP A 36 1.62 15.67 0.73
N LEU A 37 0.44 15.11 0.49
CA LEU A 37 0.28 13.87 -0.26
C LEU A 37 0.76 13.97 -1.71
N LYS A 38 0.79 15.17 -2.30
CA LYS A 38 1.23 15.35 -3.70
C LYS A 38 2.73 15.10 -3.89
N ASN A 39 3.51 15.39 -2.85
CA ASN A 39 4.95 15.21 -2.80
C ASN A 39 5.36 13.99 -1.97
N THR A 40 4.40 13.14 -1.61
CA THR A 40 4.64 11.89 -0.88
C THR A 40 4.57 10.70 -1.82
N TRP A 41 5.38 9.68 -1.52
CA TRP A 41 5.37 8.40 -2.22
C TRP A 41 5.21 7.27 -1.21
N MET A 42 4.32 6.33 -1.52
CA MET A 42 4.17 5.08 -0.79
C MET A 42 5.04 4.02 -1.47
N VAL A 43 5.95 3.41 -0.71
CA VAL A 43 6.86 2.37 -1.20
C VAL A 43 6.58 1.07 -0.45
N GLY A 44 6.41 -0.04 -1.16
CA GLY A 44 6.25 -1.34 -0.52
C GLY A 44 6.14 -2.51 -1.48
N ASP A 45 6.08 -3.72 -0.93
CA ASP A 45 6.10 -4.99 -1.65
C ASP A 45 4.71 -5.56 -1.95
N SER A 46 3.67 -5.04 -1.28
CA SER A 46 2.33 -5.57 -1.37
C SER A 46 1.41 -4.70 -2.22
N ILE A 47 0.98 -5.20 -3.38
CA ILE A 47 -0.03 -4.51 -4.20
C ILE A 47 -1.29 -4.19 -3.39
N TYR A 48 -1.82 -5.18 -2.65
CA TYR A 48 -3.10 -5.03 -1.97
C TYR A 48 -3.04 -4.04 -0.80
N THR A 49 -1.95 -4.03 -0.04
CA THR A 49 -1.84 -3.14 1.13
C THR A 49 -1.16 -1.82 0.80
N ASP A 50 0.05 -1.84 0.22
CA ASP A 50 0.84 -0.64 -0.03
C ASP A 50 0.27 0.18 -1.17
N LEU A 51 0.14 -0.43 -2.35
CA LEU A 51 -0.37 0.27 -3.52
C LEU A 51 -1.88 0.51 -3.39
N GLY A 52 -2.60 -0.38 -2.70
CA GLY A 52 -3.98 -0.16 -2.29
C GLY A 52 -4.14 1.08 -1.41
N PHE A 53 -3.22 1.29 -0.45
CA PHE A 53 -3.19 2.52 0.33
C PHE A 53 -2.80 3.74 -0.51
N ALA A 54 -1.77 3.63 -1.36
CA ALA A 54 -1.35 4.72 -2.24
C ALA A 54 -2.52 5.21 -3.10
N SER A 55 -3.25 4.27 -3.70
CA SER A 55 -4.46 4.54 -4.48
C SER A 55 -5.57 5.18 -3.63
N SER A 56 -5.90 4.61 -2.47
CA SER A 56 -6.99 5.12 -1.61
C SER A 56 -6.71 6.52 -1.06
N ALA A 57 -5.44 6.83 -0.80
CA ALA A 57 -4.99 8.12 -0.28
C ALA A 57 -4.63 9.14 -1.39
N GLY A 58 -4.65 8.75 -2.67
CA GLY A 58 -4.24 9.62 -3.78
C GLY A 58 -2.75 9.96 -3.80
N ILE A 59 -1.91 9.07 -3.26
CA ILE A 59 -0.46 9.19 -3.15
C ILE A 59 0.18 8.37 -4.29
N LYS A 60 1.33 8.81 -4.80
CA LYS A 60 2.09 8.01 -5.78
C LYS A 60 2.61 6.73 -5.12
N GLY A 61 2.62 5.63 -5.88
CA GLY A 61 3.05 4.32 -5.39
C GLY A 61 4.30 3.81 -6.11
N VAL A 62 5.23 3.21 -5.37
CA VAL A 62 6.33 2.39 -5.88
C VAL A 62 6.14 0.97 -5.39
N TRP A 63 6.11 0.02 -6.32
CA TRP A 63 6.03 -1.40 -6.00
C TRP A 63 7.39 -2.08 -6.11
N CYS A 64 7.87 -2.62 -5.00
CA CYS A 64 9.08 -3.45 -4.91
C CYS A 64 8.70 -4.93 -5.06
N TRP A 65 8.73 -5.47 -6.27
CA TRP A 65 8.13 -6.79 -6.56
C TRP A 65 9.04 -7.99 -6.24
N GLY A 66 10.36 -7.80 -6.22
CA GLY A 66 11.38 -8.84 -6.03
C GLY A 66 11.97 -8.89 -4.61
N ASP A 67 11.42 -8.09 -3.69
CA ASP A 67 11.84 -7.96 -2.29
C ASP A 67 10.62 -8.06 -1.36
N GLY A 68 10.82 -8.18 -0.04
CA GLY A 68 9.74 -8.27 0.94
C GLY A 68 9.09 -9.65 1.07
N ILE A 69 7.96 -9.71 1.78
CA ILE A 69 7.31 -10.99 2.16
C ILE A 69 6.54 -11.63 0.99
N HIS A 70 6.26 -10.85 -0.06
CA HIS A 70 5.48 -11.31 -1.23
C HIS A 70 6.34 -11.65 -2.45
N ALA A 71 7.67 -11.49 -2.39
CA ALA A 71 8.56 -11.72 -3.53
C ALA A 71 8.44 -13.13 -4.12
N ASP A 72 8.40 -14.16 -3.26
CA ASP A 72 8.30 -15.54 -3.71
C ASP A 72 6.91 -15.87 -4.27
N ASP A 73 5.83 -15.27 -3.73
CA ASP A 73 4.48 -15.41 -4.28
C ASP A 73 4.40 -14.87 -5.72
N ILE A 74 5.12 -13.79 -6.03
CA ILE A 74 5.18 -13.20 -7.38
C ILE A 74 6.01 -14.09 -8.32
N ARG A 75 7.18 -14.57 -7.86
CA ARG A 75 8.03 -15.48 -8.65
C ARG A 75 7.33 -16.78 -9.01
N GLU A 76 6.49 -17.27 -8.11
CA GLU A 76 5.68 -18.49 -8.31
C GLU A 76 4.38 -18.22 -9.10
N GLY A 77 4.14 -16.99 -9.56
CA GLY A 77 2.99 -16.63 -10.38
C GLY A 77 1.66 -16.63 -9.62
N LYS A 78 1.68 -16.53 -8.29
CA LYS A 78 0.49 -16.53 -7.43
C LYS A 78 -0.21 -15.17 -7.35
N MET A 79 0.40 -14.11 -7.90
CA MET A 79 -0.16 -12.76 -7.96
C MET A 79 -0.18 -12.24 -9.41
N GLY A 80 -1.36 -11.79 -9.88
CA GLY A 80 -1.52 -11.12 -11.18
C GLY A 80 -1.25 -9.63 -11.07
N ILE A 81 -0.64 -9.04 -12.11
CA ILE A 81 -0.29 -7.61 -12.14
C ILE A 81 -1.35 -6.85 -12.95
N GLU A 82 -2.12 -5.98 -12.29
CA GLU A 82 -2.93 -4.95 -12.96
C GLU A 82 -2.25 -3.58 -12.76
N TYR A 83 -1.92 -2.90 -13.87
CA TYR A 83 -1.15 -1.66 -13.84
C TYR A 83 -2.03 -0.43 -13.63
N GLY A 84 -1.68 0.36 -12.61
CA GLY A 84 -2.11 1.76 -12.42
C GLY A 84 -0.95 2.74 -12.58
N ASN A 85 -1.10 3.99 -12.10
CA ASN A 85 -0.10 5.08 -12.20
C ASN A 85 1.12 4.92 -11.25
N GLY A 86 1.67 3.71 -11.11
CA GLY A 86 2.78 3.41 -10.20
C GLY A 86 4.12 3.15 -10.90
N VAL A 87 5.22 3.28 -10.16
CA VAL A 87 6.56 2.85 -10.59
C VAL A 87 6.82 1.44 -10.06
N VAL A 88 7.45 0.57 -10.86
CA VAL A 88 7.76 -0.81 -10.47
C VAL A 88 9.27 -0.99 -10.45
N VAL A 89 9.81 -1.51 -9.35
CA VAL A 89 11.24 -1.78 -9.13
C VAL A 89 11.44 -3.18 -8.56
N GLU A 90 12.60 -3.80 -8.81
CA GLU A 90 12.88 -5.16 -8.29
C GLU A 90 13.02 -5.15 -6.77
N GLY A 91 13.84 -4.27 -6.19
CA GLY A 91 13.92 -4.11 -4.74
C GLY A 91 14.05 -2.66 -4.32
N PHE A 92 13.95 -2.43 -3.00
CA PHE A 92 14.05 -1.07 -2.44
C PHE A 92 15.38 -0.37 -2.79
N LYS A 93 16.47 -1.15 -2.85
CA LYS A 93 17.81 -0.66 -3.21
C LYS A 93 17.92 -0.10 -4.63
N ASP A 94 16.97 -0.45 -5.51
CA ASP A 94 16.96 -0.06 -6.92
C ASP A 94 16.18 1.27 -7.14
N ILE A 95 15.70 1.88 -6.06
CA ILE A 95 15.05 3.19 -6.09
C ILE A 95 16.13 4.28 -6.10
N GLU A 96 16.19 5.04 -7.19
CA GLU A 96 17.02 6.24 -7.29
C GLU A 96 16.21 7.47 -6.91
N PHE A 97 16.55 8.08 -5.76
CA PHE A 97 16.05 9.39 -5.39
C PHE A 97 16.95 10.44 -6.05
N ASN A 98 16.44 11.05 -7.12
CA ASN A 98 17.06 12.25 -7.66
C ASN A 98 16.63 13.43 -6.79
N ASP A 99 17.59 14.06 -6.11
CA ASP A 99 17.39 15.38 -5.50
C ASP A 99 17.08 16.37 -6.64
N ARG A 100 15.80 16.57 -6.93
CA ARG A 100 15.33 17.67 -7.78
C ARG A 100 14.18 18.39 -7.09
N ASP A 101 14.55 19.61 -6.67
CA ASP A 101 13.79 20.81 -6.35
C ASP A 101 12.66 20.73 -5.31
#